data_AF-A0A528MYK7-F1
#
_entry.id   AF-A0A528MYK7-F1
#
_cell.length_a   1.000
_cell.length_b   1.000
_cell.length_c   1.000
_cell.angle_alpha   90.00
_cell.angle_beta   90.00
_cell.angle_gamma   90.00
#
_symmetry.space_group_name_H-M   'P 1'
#
loop_
_entity.id
_entity.type
_entity.pdbx_description
1 polymer ?
#
loop_
_entity_poly.entity_id
_entity_poly.type
_entity_poly.pdbx_seq_one_letter_code
_entity_poly.pdbx_strand_id
1 'polypeptide(L)' 'LVWCVVWEIVGRLDLVFLLPPFSDVLVAAVSLVQTPSWQSATVTTLRAFATGMALSIVVGVPLGILMGR' A
#
# COMPACT_ATOMS: atom_id res chain seq x y z
N LEU A 1 11.94 4.05 -15.82
CA LEU A 1 12.13 3.11 -16.94
C LEU A 1 13.57 2.62 -17.03
N VAL A 2 14.58 3.49 -17.20
CA VAL A 2 16.00 3.09 -17.25
C VAL A 2 16.38 2.19 -16.06
N TRP A 3 15.98 2.57 -14.84
CA TRP A 3 16.23 1.76 -13.65
C TRP A 3 15.53 0.38 -13.66
N CYS A 4 14.29 0.30 -14.14
CA CYS A 4 13.56 -0.96 -14.27
C CYS A 4 14.26 -1.90 -15.26
N VAL A 5 14.78 -1.36 -16.37
CA VAL A 5 15.52 -2.13 -17.37
C VAL A 5 16.84 -2.62 -16.81
N VAL A 6 17.60 -1.78 -16.10
CA VAL A 6 18.84 -2.19 -15.42
C VAL A 6 18.57 -3.29 -14.39
N TRP A 7 17.53 -3.14 -13.57
CA TRP A 7 17.13 -4.15 -12.60
C TRP A 7 16.71 -5.47 -13.29
N GLU A 8 15.86 -5.43 -14.31
CA GLU A 8 15.48 -6.62 -15.07
C GLU A 8 16.69 -7.35 -15.67
N ILE A 9 17.67 -6.60 -16.20
CA ILE A 9 18.93 -7.18 -16.72
C ILE A 9 19.74 -7.82 -15.58
N VAL A 10 19.92 -7.12 -14.46
CA VAL A 10 20.67 -7.63 -13.30
C VAL A 10 20.03 -8.89 -12.71
N GLY A 11 18.70 -8.91 -12.59
CA GLY A 11 17.95 -10.06 -12.07
C GLY A 11 17.94 -11.24 -13.05
N ARG A 12 17.84 -11.01 -14.36
CA ARG A 12 17.88 -12.09 -15.37
C ARG A 12 19.29 -12.68 -15.55
N LEU A 13 20.33 -11.90 -15.26
CA LEU A 13 21.73 -12.34 -15.31
C LEU A 13 22.18 -13.03 -14.01
N ASP A 14 21.29 -13.23 -13.03
CA ASP A 14 21.61 -13.82 -11.71
C ASP A 14 22.81 -13.17 -11.01
N LEU A 15 23.09 -11.89 -11.30
CA LEU A 15 24.23 -11.17 -10.71
C LEU A 15 24.07 -10.98 -9.19
N VAL A 16 22.83 -11.08 -8.70
CA VAL A 16 22.49 -11.05 -7.28
C VAL A 16 21.48 -12.16 -6.98
N PHE A 17 21.94 -13.23 -6.33
CA PHE A 17 21.17 -14.44 -6.05
C PHE A 17 19.85 -14.21 -5.29
N LEU A 18 19.77 -13.13 -4.51
CA LEU A 18 18.59 -12.77 -3.70
C LEU A 18 17.58 -11.88 -4.44
N LEU A 19 17.90 -11.42 -5.65
CA LEU A 19 17.22 -10.31 -6.28
C LEU A 19 16.52 -10.78 -7.55
N PRO A 20 15.23 -11.18 -7.47
CA PRO A 20 14.50 -11.68 -8.61
C PRO A 20 14.33 -10.60 -9.70
N PRO A 21 14.06 -11.01 -10.96
CA PRO A 21 13.70 -10.11 -12.03
C PRO A 21 12.57 -9.15 -11.63
N PHE A 22 12.64 -7.91 -12.10
CA PHE A 22 11.62 -6.90 -11.78
C PHE A 22 10.22 -7.36 -12.24
N SER A 23 10.14 -8.06 -13.37
CA SER A 23 8.88 -8.62 -13.87
C SER A 23 8.23 -9.60 -12.89
N ASP A 24 9.02 -10.43 -12.20
CA ASP A 24 8.51 -11.39 -11.21
C ASP A 24 7.99 -10.68 -9.96
N VAL A 25 8.65 -9.59 -9.55
CA VAL A 25 8.17 -8.74 -8.45
C VAL A 25 6.82 -8.13 -8.78
N LEU A 26 6.62 -7.67 -10.03
CA LEU A 26 5.33 -7.15 -10.48
C LEU A 26 4.24 -8.22 -10.47
N VAL A 27 4.55 -9.43 -10.97
CA VAL A 27 3.62 -10.56 -10.94
C VAL A 27 3.24 -10.89 -9.49
N ALA A 28 4.23 -11.03 -8.61
CA ALA A 28 4.02 -11.31 -7.19
C ALA A 28 3.17 -10.21 -6.51
N ALA A 29 3.40 -8.94 -6.83
CA ALA A 29 2.61 -7.83 -6.31
C ALA A 29 1.13 -7.93 -6.73
N VAL A 30 0.86 -8.25 -8.00
CA VAL A 30 -0.51 -8.43 -8.50
C VAL A 30 -1.17 -9.65 -7.85
N SER A 31 -0.47 -10.78 -7.77
CA SER A 31 -0.98 -11.99 -7.13
C SER A 31 -1.27 -11.79 -5.64
N LEU A 32 -0.43 -11.01 -4.95
CA LEU A 32 -0.63 -10.67 -3.54
C LEU A 32 -1.93 -9.88 -3.34
N VAL A 33 -2.17 -8.87 -4.17
CA VAL A 33 -3.40 -8.05 -4.13
C VAL A 33 -4.67 -8.87 -4.43
N GLN A 34 -4.54 -9.90 -5.26
CA GLN A 34 -5.65 -10.82 -5.58
C GLN A 34 -5.95 -11.82 -4.45
N THR A 35 -5.10 -11.91 -3.42
CA THR A 35 -5.28 -12.88 -2.34
C THR A 35 -6.42 -12.44 -1.41
N PRO A 36 -7.34 -13.35 -1.01
CA PRO A 36 -8.46 -13.02 -0.13
C PRO A 36 -8.04 -12.42 1.22
N SER A 37 -6.92 -12.87 1.77
CA SER A 37 -6.36 -12.35 3.02
C SER A 37 -5.92 -10.89 2.90
N TRP A 38 -5.26 -10.53 1.79
CA TRP A 38 -4.85 -9.16 1.51
C TRP A 38 -6.07 -8.25 1.36
N GLN A 39 -7.06 -8.68 0.59
CA GLN A 39 -8.29 -7.90 0.39
C GLN A 39 -9.05 -7.67 1.70
N SER A 40 -9.19 -8.72 2.52
CA SER A 40 -9.82 -8.63 3.84
C SER A 40 -9.07 -7.66 4.77
N ALA A 41 -7.73 -7.74 4.80
CA ALA A 41 -6.89 -6.84 5.58
C ALA A 41 -7.01 -5.38 5.11
N THR A 42 -7.03 -5.15 3.79
CA THR A 42 -7.23 -3.83 3.18
C THR A 42 -8.58 -3.25 3.55
N VAL A 43 -9.66 -4.02 3.45
CA VAL A 43 -11.01 -3.58 3.86
C VAL A 43 -11.06 -3.25 5.35
N THR A 44 -10.40 -4.06 6.19
CA THR A 44 -10.34 -3.83 7.64
C THR A 44 -9.63 -2.52 7.96
N THR A 45 -8.48 -2.28 7.33
CA THR A 45 -7.70 -1.04 7.48
C THR A 45 -8.49 0.17 7.00
N LEU A 46 -9.14 0.05 5.84
CA LEU A 46 -9.95 1.12 5.26
C LEU A 46 -11.15 1.46 6.14
N ARG A 47 -11.83 0.45 6.69
CA ARG A 47 -12.94 0.65 7.65
C ARG A 47 -12.44 1.36 8.91
N ALA A 48 -11.34 0.91 9.49
CA ALA A 48 -10.77 1.53 10.70
C ALA A 48 -10.35 2.99 10.45
N PHE A 49 -9.76 3.27 9.29
CA PHE A 49 -9.41 4.63 8.88
C PHE A 49 -10.66 5.50 8.70
N ALA A 50 -11.67 5.01 7.97
CA ALA A 50 -12.90 5.76 7.71
C ALA A 50 -13.67 6.05 8.99
N THR A 51 -13.77 5.09 9.91
CA THR A 51 -14.44 5.30 11.20
C THR A 51 -13.66 6.29 12.08
N GLY A 52 -12.33 6.16 12.15
CA GLY A 52 -11.48 7.11 12.87
C GLY A 52 -11.60 8.54 12.32
N MET A 53 -11.59 8.68 10.99
CA MET A 53 -11.77 9.97 10.31
C MET A 53 -13.16 10.55 10.58
N ALA A 54 -14.22 9.75 10.47
CA ALA A 54 -15.58 10.19 10.76
C ALA A 54 -15.72 10.70 12.21
N LEU A 55 -15.17 9.95 13.18
CA LEU A 55 -15.15 10.37 14.58
C LEU A 55 -14.36 11.67 14.78
N SER A 56 -13.19 11.78 14.14
CA SER A 56 -12.37 13.00 14.20
C SER A 56 -13.10 14.21 13.63
N ILE A 57 -13.88 14.05 12.55
CA ILE A 57 -14.67 15.14 11.99
C ILE A 57 -15.82 15.50 12.94
N VAL A 58 -16.58 14.50 13.40
CA VAL A 58 -17.76 14.69 14.25
C VAL A 58 -17.40 15.30 15.60
N VAL A 59 -16.24 14.99 16.17
CA VAL A 59 -15.83 15.50 17.48
C VAL A 59 -14.88 16.70 17.33
N GLY A 60 -13.87 16.58 16.47
CA GLY A 60 -12.84 17.61 16.31
C GLY A 60 -13.36 18.90 15.70
N VAL A 61 -14.26 18.84 14.71
CA VAL A 61 -14.81 20.06 14.08
C VAL A 61 -15.68 20.84 15.07
N PRO A 62 -16.67 20.26 15.77
CA PRO A 62 -17.45 21.00 16.75
C PRO A 62 -16.62 21.56 17.91
N LEU A 63 -15.63 20.81 18.40
CA LEU A 63 -14.71 21.30 19.43
C LEU A 63 -13.89 22.49 18.93
N GLY A 64 -13.35 22.43 17.71
CA GLY A 64 -12.64 23.56 17.10
C GLY A 64 -13.52 24.80 16.95
N ILE A 65 -14.78 24.62 16.53
CA ILE A 65 -15.75 25.71 16.43
C ILE A 65 -16.10 26.27 17.83
N LEU A 66 -16.18 25.44 18.87
CA LEU A 66 -16.40 25.86 20.27
C LEU A 66 -15.23 26.64 20.87
N MET A 67 -14.00 26.33 20.46
CA MET A 67 -12.80 27.02 20.94
C MET A 67 -12.48 28.31 20.18
N GLY A 68 -12.97 28.44 18.93
CA GLY A 68 -12.74 29.62 18.08
C GLY A 68 -13.78 30.74 18.25
N ARG A 69 -14.82 30.51 19.05
CA ARG A 69 -15.74 31.53 19.55
C ARG A 69 -15.29 32.01 20.92
#